data_AF-A0A6A0GSJ4-F1
#
_entry.id   AF-A0A6A0GSJ4-F1
#
_cell.length_a   1.000
_cell.length_b   1.000
_cell.length_c   1.000
_cell.angle_alpha   90.00
_cell.angle_beta   90.00
_cell.angle_gamma   90.00
#
_symmetry.space_group_name_H-M   'P 1'
#
loop_
_entity.id
_entity.type
_entity.pdbx_description
1 polymer ?
#
loop_
_entity_poly.entity_id
_entity_poly.type
_entity_poly.pdbx_seq_one_letter_code
_entity_poly.pdbx_strand_id
1 'polypeptide(L)'
;MASTIDGRRKGACLFCQEYFMDLYLLAELKTISLKVTTVDMLKPPPDFRSNFEATPPPILIDSGLAVLENDKIERHIMKNIPGGHNLFVQDKEVASKIENVYSDKEVASKIENVYSKFKLMLVKRDDASRNVLQRHLRAINDHLAQRDTRFLTGDTMCCFDCELMPKLQHIRVA
;
A
#
# COMPACT_ATOMS: atom_id res chain seq x y z
N MET A 1 -9.02 -9.03 -1.09
CA MET A 1 -10.50 -9.00 -0.97
C MET A 1 -11.12 -9.01 -2.36
N ALA A 2 -12.22 -9.74 -2.58
CA ALA A 2 -12.96 -9.74 -3.84
C ALA A 2 -13.85 -8.49 -3.98
N SER A 3 -14.32 -8.23 -5.21
CA SER A 3 -15.27 -7.17 -5.54
C SER A 3 -16.61 -7.42 -4.86
N THR A 4 -17.21 -6.37 -4.30
CA THR A 4 -18.56 -6.43 -3.71
C THR A 4 -19.67 -6.52 -4.77
N ILE A 5 -19.34 -6.38 -6.05
CA ILE A 5 -20.31 -6.47 -7.15
C ILE A 5 -20.53 -7.93 -7.59
N ASP A 6 -19.46 -8.72 -7.69
CA ASP A 6 -19.53 -10.10 -8.22
C ASP A 6 -18.88 -11.17 -7.36
N GLY A 7 -18.22 -10.82 -6.25
CA GLY A 7 -17.55 -11.75 -5.36
C GLY A 7 -16.34 -12.47 -5.98
N ARG A 8 -15.86 -12.06 -7.15
CA ARG A 8 -14.83 -12.77 -7.92
C ARG A 8 -13.63 -11.89 -8.27
N ARG A 9 -13.87 -10.76 -8.93
CA ARG A 9 -12.80 -9.84 -9.36
C ARG A 9 -12.08 -9.24 -8.15
N LYS A 10 -10.90 -8.67 -8.33
CA LYS A 10 -10.22 -7.90 -7.27
C LYS A 10 -11.11 -6.74 -6.80
N GLY A 11 -11.22 -6.56 -5.48
CA GLY A 11 -11.92 -5.43 -4.86
C GLY A 11 -11.09 -4.14 -4.86
N ALA A 12 -11.60 -3.11 -4.19
CA ALA A 12 -11.00 -1.77 -4.08
C ALA A 12 -10.33 -1.52 -2.72
N CYS A 13 -9.76 -2.54 -2.08
CA CYS A 13 -9.04 -2.36 -0.82
C CYS A 13 -7.64 -1.78 -1.12
N LEU A 14 -7.31 -0.63 -0.51
CA LEU A 14 -6.00 0.03 -0.69
C LEU A 14 -4.84 -0.88 -0.27
N PHE A 15 -4.86 -1.39 0.96
CA PHE A 15 -3.81 -2.28 1.48
C PHE A 15 -3.65 -3.56 0.65
N CYS A 16 -4.76 -4.12 0.13
CA CYS A 16 -4.69 -5.25 -0.80
C CYS A 16 -3.93 -4.89 -2.09
N GLN A 17 -4.12 -3.68 -2.62
CA GLN A 17 -3.45 -3.27 -3.85
C GLN A 17 -1.98 -2.89 -3.59
N GLU A 18 -1.70 -2.21 -2.49
CA GLU A 18 -0.35 -1.85 -2.03
C GLU A 18 0.52 -3.10 -1.89
N TYR A 19 0.14 -4.06 -1.05
CA TYR A 19 0.94 -5.27 -0.85
C TYR A 19 0.96 -6.19 -2.08
N PHE A 20 -0.08 -6.14 -2.92
CA PHE A 20 -0.02 -6.79 -4.23
C PHE A 20 1.09 -6.18 -5.10
N MET A 21 1.20 -4.85 -5.15
CA MET A 21 2.24 -4.17 -5.93
C MET A 21 3.63 -4.50 -5.36
N ASP A 22 3.81 -4.45 -4.04
CA ASP A 22 5.09 -4.79 -3.40
C ASP A 22 5.54 -6.21 -3.78
N LEU A 23 4.66 -7.19 -3.57
CA LEU A 23 4.97 -8.60 -3.86
C LEU A 23 5.13 -8.84 -5.37
N TYR A 24 4.39 -8.12 -6.21
CA TYR A 24 4.50 -8.25 -7.65
C TYR A 24 5.87 -7.78 -8.15
N LEU A 25 6.38 -6.64 -7.64
CA LEU A 25 7.74 -6.18 -7.94
C LEU A 25 8.80 -7.20 -7.53
N LEU A 26 8.66 -7.81 -6.34
CA LEU A 26 9.56 -8.87 -5.87
C LEU A 26 9.47 -10.12 -6.76
N ALA A 27 8.27 -10.48 -7.22
CA ALA A 27 8.08 -11.57 -8.17
C ALA A 27 8.71 -11.27 -9.55
N GLU A 28 8.66 -10.03 -10.04
CA GLU A 28 9.33 -9.61 -11.27
C GLU A 28 10.86 -9.71 -11.17
N LEU A 29 11.42 -9.46 -9.98
CA LEU A 29 12.83 -9.72 -9.67
C LEU A 29 13.16 -11.23 -9.54
N LYS A 30 12.16 -12.11 -9.73
CA LYS A 30 12.27 -13.57 -9.61
C LYS A 30 12.72 -14.05 -8.23
N THR A 31 12.50 -13.25 -7.20
CA THR A 31 12.89 -13.62 -5.83
C THR A 31 11.84 -14.47 -5.13
N ILE A 32 10.58 -14.39 -5.60
CA ILE A 32 9.45 -15.15 -5.09
C ILE A 32 8.52 -15.61 -6.22
N SER A 33 7.69 -16.62 -5.92
CA SER A 33 6.50 -16.94 -6.72
C SER A 33 5.27 -16.34 -6.04
N LEU A 34 4.54 -15.49 -6.75
CA LEU A 34 3.35 -14.83 -6.22
C LEU A 34 2.07 -15.55 -6.65
N LYS A 35 1.26 -15.98 -5.68
CA LYS A 35 -0.11 -16.45 -5.89
C LYS A 35 -1.09 -15.51 -5.20
N VAL A 36 -2.07 -15.03 -5.95
CA VAL A 36 -3.09 -14.09 -5.44
C VAL A 36 -4.44 -14.78 -5.40
N THR A 37 -5.06 -14.76 -4.23
CA THR A 37 -6.37 -15.37 -3.98
C THR A 37 -7.35 -14.30 -3.56
N THR A 38 -8.46 -14.16 -4.28
CA THR A 38 -9.57 -13.29 -3.88
C THR A 38 -10.53 -14.06 -2.96
N VAL A 39 -11.10 -13.35 -1.99
CA VAL A 39 -12.07 -13.90 -1.04
C VAL A 39 -13.28 -12.98 -1.02
N ASP A 40 -14.45 -13.54 -1.28
CA ASP A 40 -15.73 -12.88 -1.05
C ASP A 40 -16.04 -12.93 0.45
N MET A 41 -16.02 -11.79 1.11
CA MET A 41 -16.26 -11.71 2.56
C MET A 41 -17.72 -11.93 2.95
N LEU A 42 -18.67 -11.84 2.00
CA LEU A 42 -20.07 -12.18 2.24
C LEU A 42 -20.31 -13.70 2.14
N LYS A 43 -19.45 -14.40 1.40
CA LYS A 43 -19.50 -15.86 1.19
C LYS A 43 -18.09 -16.47 1.26
N PRO A 44 -17.40 -16.38 2.41
CA PRO A 44 -16.05 -16.88 2.53
C PRO A 44 -16.03 -18.42 2.46
N PRO A 45 -14.91 -19.04 2.05
CA PRO A 45 -14.73 -20.49 2.15
C PRO A 45 -14.98 -21.02 3.56
N PRO A 46 -15.49 -22.26 3.73
CA PRO A 46 -15.88 -22.80 5.05
C PRO A 46 -14.77 -22.76 6.11
N ASP A 47 -13.53 -22.97 5.69
CA ASP A 47 -12.32 -23.03 6.53
C ASP A 47 -11.66 -21.66 6.73
N PHE A 48 -12.10 -20.60 6.04
CA PHE A 48 -11.50 -19.28 6.14
C PHE A 48 -11.56 -18.73 7.59
N ARG A 49 -12.69 -18.94 8.27
CA ARG A 49 -12.87 -18.44 9.65
C ARG A 49 -11.97 -19.16 10.65
N SER A 50 -11.81 -20.48 10.54
CA SER A 50 -10.94 -21.25 11.42
C SER A 50 -9.47 -20.95 11.16
N ASN A 51 -9.09 -20.71 9.91
CA ASN A 51 -7.69 -20.53 9.52
C ASN A 51 -7.19 -19.10 9.77
N PHE A 52 -8.07 -18.10 9.73
CA PHE A 52 -7.69 -16.69 9.75
C PHE A 52 -8.49 -15.83 10.73
N GLU A 53 -9.19 -16.46 11.68
CA GLU A 53 -9.94 -15.76 12.76
C GLU A 53 -10.94 -14.70 12.24
N ALA A 54 -11.46 -14.90 11.03
CA ALA A 54 -12.30 -13.93 10.32
C ALA A 54 -11.64 -12.56 10.04
N THR A 55 -10.31 -12.44 10.10
CA THR A 55 -9.58 -11.24 9.68
C THR A 55 -9.86 -10.96 8.19
N PRO A 56 -10.30 -9.74 7.83
CA PRO A 56 -10.49 -9.38 6.43
C PRO A 56 -9.13 -9.25 5.70
N PRO A 57 -9.05 -9.58 4.40
CA PRO A 57 -7.83 -9.36 3.63
C PRO A 57 -7.38 -7.88 3.62
N PRO A 58 -6.07 -7.59 3.45
CA PRO A 58 -5.03 -8.53 3.02
C PRO A 58 -4.57 -9.49 4.11
N ILE A 59 -4.24 -10.72 3.69
CA ILE A 59 -3.59 -11.75 4.50
C ILE A 59 -2.42 -12.25 3.66
N LEU A 60 -1.22 -12.28 4.24
CA LEU A 60 -0.04 -12.86 3.61
C LEU A 60 0.13 -14.29 4.12
N ILE A 61 0.36 -15.24 3.21
CA ILE A 61 0.75 -16.60 3.57
C ILE A 61 2.12 -16.87 2.96
N ASP A 62 3.12 -17.07 3.80
CA ASP A 62 4.49 -17.39 3.41
C ASP A 62 4.88 -18.76 3.98
N SER A 63 5.04 -19.74 3.10
CA SER A 63 5.49 -21.09 3.48
C SER A 63 4.67 -21.73 4.61
N GLY A 64 3.36 -21.44 4.64
CA GLY A 64 2.41 -21.91 5.65
C GLY A 64 2.20 -20.97 6.85
N LEU A 65 3.05 -19.95 7.02
CA LEU A 65 2.86 -18.91 8.03
C LEU A 65 1.86 -17.86 7.52
N ALA A 66 0.76 -17.67 8.25
CA ALA A 66 -0.20 -16.61 7.98
C ALA A 66 0.13 -15.34 8.77
N VAL A 67 0.22 -14.21 8.08
CA VAL A 67 0.41 -12.86 8.66
C VAL A 67 -0.83 -12.03 8.35
N LEU A 68 -1.54 -11.62 9.40
CA LEU A 68 -2.92 -11.11 9.29
C LEU A 68 -3.04 -9.59 9.45
N GLU A 69 -2.13 -8.97 10.21
CA GLU A 69 -2.16 -7.53 10.50
C GLU A 69 -1.30 -6.76 9.49
N ASN A 70 -1.81 -5.64 8.97
CA ASN A 70 -1.15 -4.84 7.93
C ASN A 70 0.30 -4.45 8.28
N ASP A 71 0.53 -3.93 9.49
CA ASP A 71 1.86 -3.52 9.93
C ASP A 71 2.82 -4.72 10.08
N LYS A 72 2.30 -5.90 10.41
CA LYS A 72 3.07 -7.16 10.42
C LYS A 72 3.34 -7.66 9.01
N ILE A 73 2.38 -7.55 8.09
CA ILE A 73 2.56 -7.91 6.67
C ILE A 73 3.69 -7.06 6.07
N GLU A 74 3.62 -5.74 6.24
CA GLU A 74 4.64 -4.81 5.76
C GLU A 74 6.03 -5.15 6.31
N ARG A 75 6.15 -5.34 7.64
CA ARG A 75 7.40 -5.75 8.27
C ARG A 75 7.91 -7.11 7.77
N HIS A 76 7.01 -8.05 7.51
CA HIS A 76 7.36 -9.38 6.98
C HIS A 76 7.88 -9.28 5.55
N ILE A 77 7.23 -8.49 4.68
CA ILE A 77 7.73 -8.24 3.31
C ILE A 77 9.12 -7.61 3.38
N MET A 78 9.31 -6.59 4.20
CA MET A 78 10.59 -5.89 4.34
C MET A 78 11.73 -6.81 4.82
N LYS A 79 11.48 -7.61 5.87
CA LYS A 79 12.55 -8.34 6.59
C LYS A 79 12.72 -9.78 6.15
N ASN A 80 11.64 -10.45 5.75
CA ASN A 80 11.63 -11.91 5.57
C ASN A 80 11.56 -12.31 4.10
N ILE A 81 10.99 -11.46 3.23
CA ILE A 81 10.88 -11.78 1.80
C ILE A 81 12.17 -11.37 1.07
N PRO A 82 12.79 -12.27 0.28
CA PRO A 82 13.99 -11.94 -0.48
C PRO A 82 13.78 -10.76 -1.45
N GLY A 83 14.66 -9.76 -1.37
CA GLY A 83 14.56 -8.50 -2.11
C GLY A 83 13.74 -7.40 -1.41
N GLY A 84 12.99 -7.72 -0.35
CA GLY A 84 12.16 -6.77 0.40
C GLY A 84 12.96 -5.56 0.91
N HIS A 85 14.12 -5.78 1.51
CA HIS A 85 15.00 -4.70 1.99
C HIS A 85 15.37 -3.65 0.92
N ASN A 86 15.40 -3.99 -0.37
CA ASN A 86 15.68 -3.04 -1.46
C ASN A 86 14.42 -2.25 -1.86
N LEU A 87 13.24 -2.87 -1.75
CA LEU A 87 11.96 -2.21 -2.01
C LEU A 87 11.61 -1.19 -0.92
N PHE A 88 11.99 -1.50 0.32
CA PHE A 88 11.88 -0.65 1.49
C PHE A 88 13.20 0.11 1.70
N VAL A 89 13.43 1.15 0.89
CA VAL A 89 14.66 1.99 0.82
C VAL A 89 15.38 2.10 2.17
N GLN A 90 16.62 1.63 2.26
CA GLN A 90 17.46 1.67 3.46
C GLN A 90 18.63 2.66 3.30
N ASP A 91 18.44 3.92 3.72
CA ASP A 91 19.58 4.78 4.07
C ASP A 91 20.09 4.36 5.45
N LYS A 92 21.35 3.90 5.53
CA LYS A 92 21.96 3.34 6.75
C LYS A 92 22.14 4.36 7.88
N GLU A 93 22.28 5.65 7.58
CA GLU A 93 22.40 6.70 8.62
C GLU A 93 21.03 7.07 9.20
N VAL A 94 19.98 6.87 8.41
CA VAL A 94 18.60 7.11 8.79
C VAL A 94 18.04 5.86 9.49
N ALA A 95 18.41 4.65 9.09
CA ALA A 95 17.99 3.38 9.71
C ALA A 95 18.28 3.27 11.21
N SER A 96 19.37 3.87 11.71
CA SER A 96 19.67 3.94 13.16
C SER A 96 18.86 5.01 13.90
N LYS A 97 18.30 5.98 13.19
CA LYS A 97 17.36 7.00 13.70
C LYS A 97 15.88 6.60 13.48
N ILE A 98 15.63 5.54 12.70
CA ILE A 98 14.32 4.96 12.36
C ILE A 98 14.06 3.74 13.24
N GLU A 99 13.68 4.01 14.49
CA GLU A 99 12.84 3.07 15.24
C GLU A 99 11.34 3.30 14.90
N ASN A 100 11.03 4.06 13.84
CA ASN A 100 9.67 4.39 13.40
C ASN A 100 9.53 4.43 11.86
N VAL A 101 9.38 3.22 11.28
CA VAL A 101 8.63 2.80 10.07
C VAL A 101 8.78 3.52 8.71
N TYR A 102 9.24 4.77 8.60
CA TYR A 102 9.28 5.45 7.29
C TYR A 102 10.65 6.05 6.97
N SER A 103 11.25 5.57 5.88
CA SER A 103 12.60 5.92 5.40
C SER A 103 12.72 7.29 4.73
N ASP A 104 11.63 8.01 4.49
CA ASP A 104 11.62 9.43 4.18
C ASP A 104 10.41 10.08 4.88
N LYS A 105 10.65 10.73 6.02
CA LYS A 105 9.58 11.37 6.82
C LYS A 105 8.85 12.45 6.04
N GLU A 106 9.53 13.11 5.10
CA GLU A 106 8.90 14.15 4.29
C GLU A 106 7.94 13.54 3.27
N VAL A 107 8.36 12.50 2.55
CA VAL A 107 7.51 11.79 1.57
C VAL A 107 6.38 11.03 2.26
N ALA A 108 6.66 10.29 3.33
CA ALA A 108 5.65 9.54 4.07
C ALA A 108 4.56 10.46 4.65
N SER A 109 4.93 11.60 5.23
CA SER A 109 3.96 12.57 5.76
C SER A 109 3.08 13.20 4.67
N LYS A 110 3.61 13.38 3.45
CA LYS A 110 2.84 13.84 2.28
C LYS A 110 1.83 12.78 1.82
N ILE A 111 2.20 11.49 1.82
CA ILE A 111 1.38 10.38 1.33
C ILE A 111 0.28 9.97 2.32
N GLU A 112 0.61 9.83 3.61
CA GLU A 112 -0.32 9.37 4.65
C GLU A 112 -1.56 10.29 4.72
N ASN A 113 -1.34 11.59 4.61
CA ASN A 113 -2.39 12.59 4.77
C ASN A 113 -3.36 12.67 3.58
N VAL A 114 -2.93 12.32 2.37
CA VAL A 114 -3.72 12.52 1.13
C VAL A 114 -5.04 11.75 1.16
N TYR A 115 -5.01 10.46 1.53
CA TYR A 115 -6.23 9.66 1.53
C TYR A 115 -7.20 10.08 2.65
N SER A 116 -6.68 10.51 3.80
CA SER A 116 -7.50 11.07 4.88
C SER A 116 -8.18 12.37 4.47
N LYS A 117 -7.49 13.26 3.74
CA LYS A 117 -8.10 14.49 3.20
C LYS A 117 -9.12 14.18 2.10
N PHE A 118 -8.86 13.16 1.29
CA PHE A 118 -9.80 12.69 0.27
C PHE A 118 -11.09 12.15 0.89
N LYS A 119 -11.01 11.28 1.91
CA LYS A 119 -12.19 10.82 2.67
C LYS A 119 -12.99 11.99 3.23
N LEU A 120 -12.30 12.99 3.81
CA LEU A 120 -12.95 14.18 4.33
C LEU A 120 -13.67 14.98 3.21
N MET A 121 -13.05 15.10 2.04
CA MET A 121 -13.63 15.74 0.87
C MET A 121 -14.89 15.02 0.38
N LEU A 122 -14.89 13.68 0.32
CA LEU A 122 -16.07 12.89 -0.08
C LEU A 122 -17.26 13.06 0.86
N VAL A 123 -17.00 13.27 2.16
CA VAL A 123 -18.02 13.51 3.19
C VAL A 123 -18.54 14.94 3.15
N LYS A 124 -17.66 15.95 3.13
CA LYS A 124 -18.05 17.36 3.23
C LYS A 124 -18.54 17.96 1.92
N ARG A 125 -17.88 17.61 0.81
CA ARG A 125 -18.19 18.08 -0.56
C ARG A 125 -18.23 19.61 -0.73
N ASP A 126 -17.54 20.35 0.14
CA ASP A 126 -17.43 21.81 0.08
C ASP A 126 -16.13 22.27 -0.62
N ASP A 127 -16.01 23.57 -0.93
CA ASP A 127 -14.79 24.11 -1.54
C ASP A 127 -13.58 24.04 -0.59
N ALA A 128 -13.80 24.17 0.72
CA ALA A 128 -12.73 24.14 1.72
C ALA A 128 -12.00 22.79 1.75
N SER A 129 -12.74 21.67 1.81
CA SER A 129 -12.19 20.31 1.80
C SER A 129 -11.54 19.95 0.46
N ARG A 130 -12.12 20.40 -0.66
CA ARG A 130 -11.50 20.28 -2.00
C ARG A 130 -10.17 21.01 -2.06
N ASN A 131 -10.11 22.25 -1.57
CA ASN A 131 -8.88 23.04 -1.52
C ASN A 131 -7.80 22.38 -0.64
N VAL A 132 -8.18 21.78 0.49
CA VAL A 132 -7.24 21.03 1.35
C VAL A 132 -6.66 19.82 0.63
N LEU A 133 -7.49 19.01 -0.05
CA LEU A 133 -7.02 17.89 -0.85
C LEU A 133 -6.07 18.35 -1.97
N GLN A 134 -6.46 19.40 -2.71
CA GLN A 134 -5.65 19.96 -3.79
C GLN A 134 -4.28 20.42 -3.30
N ARG A 135 -4.17 21.03 -2.10
CA ARG A 135 -2.87 21.44 -1.54
C ARG A 135 -1.94 20.24 -1.33
N HIS A 136 -2.46 19.11 -0.86
CA HIS A 136 -1.65 17.90 -0.66
C HIS A 136 -1.22 17.28 -2.00
N LEU A 137 -2.12 17.28 -3.00
CA LEU A 137 -1.78 16.83 -4.35
C LEU A 137 -0.73 17.73 -5.01
N ARG A 138 -0.80 19.05 -4.83
CA ARG A 138 0.23 19.99 -5.29
C ARG A 138 1.57 19.71 -4.62
N ALA A 139 1.59 19.47 -3.32
CA ALA A 139 2.84 19.13 -2.61
C ALA A 139 3.52 17.86 -3.16
N ILE A 140 2.75 16.85 -3.59
CA ILE A 140 3.28 15.66 -4.27
C ILE A 140 3.80 16.02 -5.67
N ASN A 141 3.03 16.80 -6.43
CA ASN A 141 3.44 17.26 -7.76
C ASN A 141 4.77 18.03 -7.70
N ASP A 142 4.89 18.96 -6.77
CA ASP A 142 6.07 19.80 -6.59
C ASP A 142 7.28 18.97 -6.16
N HIS A 143 7.08 17.95 -5.31
CA HIS A 143 8.13 16.98 -4.94
C HIS A 143 8.65 16.23 -6.17
N LEU A 144 7.76 15.69 -7.01
CA LEU A 144 8.14 14.97 -8.23
C LEU A 144 8.86 15.90 -9.23
N ALA A 145 8.35 17.12 -9.41
CA ALA A 145 8.95 18.12 -10.29
C ALA A 145 10.35 18.55 -9.82
N GLN A 146 10.56 18.65 -8.50
CA GLN A 146 11.87 19.01 -7.94
C GLN A 146 12.89 17.88 -8.06
N ARG A 147 12.46 16.62 -7.86
CA ARG A 147 13.36 15.46 -7.96
C ARG A 147 13.76 15.13 -9.39
N ASP A 148 12.89 15.43 -10.36
CA ASP A 148 13.08 15.08 -11.78
C ASP A 148 13.35 13.58 -11.99
N THR A 149 12.62 12.74 -11.25
CA THR A 149 12.71 11.28 -11.31
C THR A 149 11.38 10.67 -11.69
N ARG A 150 11.41 9.44 -12.22
CA ARG A 150 10.17 8.75 -12.62
C ARG A 150 9.23 8.43 -11.47
N PHE A 151 9.77 8.09 -10.30
CA PHE A 151 9.05 7.70 -9.08
C PHE A 151 9.47 8.55 -7.88
N LEU A 152 8.83 8.34 -6.72
CA LEU A 152 8.96 9.22 -5.55
C LEU A 152 10.39 9.36 -5.01
N THR A 153 11.20 8.31 -5.15
CA THR A 153 12.56 8.23 -4.59
C THR A 153 13.64 8.00 -5.65
N GLY A 154 13.28 7.87 -6.93
CA GLY A 154 14.22 7.58 -8.02
C GLY A 154 13.54 7.04 -9.28
N ASP A 155 14.28 6.35 -10.13
CA ASP A 155 13.76 5.79 -11.39
C ASP A 155 13.23 4.36 -11.29
N THR A 156 13.30 3.78 -10.09
CA THR A 156 12.73 2.46 -9.75
C THR A 156 11.64 2.62 -8.69
N MET A 157 10.58 1.81 -8.80
CA MET A 157 9.45 1.83 -7.87
C MET A 157 9.88 1.33 -6.48
N CYS A 158 9.37 1.96 -5.42
CA CYS A 158 9.59 1.57 -4.03
C CYS A 158 8.24 1.43 -3.27
N CYS A 159 8.29 1.02 -2.01
CA CYS A 159 7.08 0.85 -1.19
C CYS A 159 6.20 2.12 -1.12
N PHE A 160 6.79 3.32 -1.12
CA PHE A 160 6.03 4.58 -1.11
C PHE A 160 5.18 4.77 -2.37
N ASP A 161 5.66 4.30 -3.52
CA ASP A 161 4.91 4.35 -4.76
C ASP A 161 3.73 3.36 -4.72
N CYS A 162 3.98 2.17 -4.17
CA CYS A 162 2.97 1.14 -3.94
C CYS A 162 1.86 1.59 -2.98
N GLU A 163 2.19 2.44 -1.99
CA GLU A 163 1.22 3.06 -1.09
C GLU A 163 0.45 4.21 -1.75
N LEU A 164 1.15 5.09 -2.50
CA LEU A 164 0.56 6.30 -3.07
C LEU A 164 -0.33 6.01 -4.29
N MET A 165 0.10 5.17 -5.21
CA MET A 165 -0.60 4.97 -6.50
C MET A 165 -2.03 4.45 -6.35
N PRO A 166 -2.35 3.48 -5.45
CA PRO A 166 -3.73 3.07 -5.19
C PRO A 166 -4.60 4.23 -4.70
N LYS A 167 -4.06 5.09 -3.81
CA LYS A 167 -4.77 6.26 -3.28
C LYS A 167 -5.07 7.27 -4.38
N LEU A 168 -4.09 7.57 -5.24
CA LEU A 168 -4.30 8.46 -6.39
C LEU A 168 -5.34 7.92 -7.36
N GLN A 169 -5.33 6.60 -7.59
CA GLN A 169 -6.33 5.96 -8.44
C GLN A 169 -7.75 6.08 -7.87
N HIS A 170 -7.91 5.91 -6.56
CA HIS A 170 -9.19 6.15 -5.88
C HIS A 170 -9.65 7.59 -6.02
N ILE A 171 -8.75 8.56 -5.84
CA ILE A 171 -9.05 9.99 -5.99
C ILE A 171 -9.52 10.32 -7.41
N ARG A 172 -8.93 9.70 -8.43
CA ARG A 172 -9.26 9.96 -9.83
C ARG A 172 -10.63 9.42 -10.25
N VAL A 173 -11.07 8.30 -9.66
CA VAL A 173 -12.25 7.55 -10.13
C VAL A 173 -13.53 7.92 -9.35
N ALA A 174 -13.41 8.40 -8.11
CA ALA A 174 -14.56 8.77 -7.29
C ALA A 174 -15.23 10.07 -7.74
#